data_AF-A0A919YGN5-F1
#
_entry.id   AF-A0A919YGN5-F1
#
_cell.length_a   1.000
_cell.length_b   1.000
_cell.length_c   1.000
_cell.angle_alpha   90.00
_cell.angle_beta   90.00
_cell.angle_gamma   90.00
#
_symmetry.space_group_name_H-M   'P 1'
#
loop_
_entity.id
_entity.type
_entity.pdbx_description
1 polymer ?
#
loop_
_entity_poly.entity_id
_entity_poly.type
_entity_poly.pdbx_seq_one_letter_code
_entity_poly.pdbx_strand_id
1 'polypeptide(L)'
;MMVNDFYKSTSWKRKRKKILRRDVYVCRESRRYGKTEPATTVHHIYPLEFYPELALEDWNLISLCEKQHNAMHDRVTHEITELGRQWQERVRPQFEEWMENNKRGDTQHS
;
A
#
# COMPACT_ATOMS: atom_id res chain seq x y z
N MET A 1 -0.34 16.31 8.57
CA MET A 1 1.03 15.97 8.10
C MET A 1 1.03 16.06 6.58
N MET A 2 1.93 16.81 5.96
CA MET A 2 1.98 16.83 4.48
C MET A 2 2.53 15.49 3.97
N VAL A 3 1.96 14.95 2.88
CA VAL A 3 2.34 13.66 2.27
C VAL A 3 3.86 13.56 2.04
N ASN A 4 4.50 14.66 1.64
CA ASN A 4 5.94 14.70 1.40
C ASN A 4 6.80 14.53 2.68
N ASP A 5 6.30 14.93 3.85
CA ASP A 5 7.04 14.78 5.12
C ASP A 5 6.98 13.34 5.62
N PHE A 6 5.88 12.63 5.36
CA PHE A 6 5.77 11.20 5.66
C PHE A 6 6.88 10.40 4.98
N TYR A 7 7.10 10.62 3.67
CA TYR A 7 8.12 9.90 2.91
C TYR A 7 9.56 10.23 3.36
N LYS A 8 9.77 11.37 4.02
CA LYS A 8 11.07 11.75 4.60
C LYS A 8 11.30 11.14 5.98
N SER A 9 10.24 10.70 6.67
CA SER A 9 10.30 10.18 8.03
C SER A 9 11.19 8.94 8.17
N THR A 10 11.78 8.79 9.36
CA THR A 10 12.58 7.61 9.72
C THR A 10 11.73 6.35 9.76
N SER A 11 10.49 6.45 10.25
CA SER A 11 9.51 5.37 10.31
C SER A 11 9.21 4.80 8.92
N TRP A 12 8.90 5.66 7.94
CA TRP A 12 8.67 5.21 6.57
C TRP A 12 9.92 4.56 5.97
N LYS A 13 11.10 5.20 6.10
CA LYS A 13 12.36 4.64 5.56
C LYS A 13 12.66 3.24 6.11
N ARG A 14 12.40 3.01 7.40
CA ARG A 14 12.55 1.70 8.04
C ARG A 14 11.49 0.71 7.54
N LYS A 15 10.22 1.12 7.48
CA LYS A 15 9.11 0.29 6.99
C LYS A 15 9.33 -0.12 5.53
N ARG A 16 9.65 0.82 4.64
CA ARG A 16 9.99 0.56 3.23
C ARG A 16 11.07 -0.50 3.09
N LYS A 17 12.17 -0.41 3.87
CA LYS A 17 13.24 -1.44 3.87
C LYS A 17 12.72 -2.80 4.36
N LYS A 18 11.86 -2.84 5.38
CA LYS A 18 11.23 -4.08 5.87
C LYS A 18 10.38 -4.74 4.78
N ILE A 19 9.53 -3.97 4.10
CA ILE A 19 8.62 -4.46 3.06
C ILE A 19 9.38 -4.99 1.84
N LEU A 20 10.40 -4.25 1.37
CA LEU A 20 11.25 -4.73 0.28
C LEU A 20 11.96 -6.06 0.63
N ARG A 21 12.47 -6.19 1.86
CA ARG A 21 13.09 -7.45 2.33
C ARG A 21 12.10 -8.59 2.43
N ARG A 22 10.89 -8.35 2.96
CA ARG A 22 9.79 -9.33 3.02
C ARG A 22 9.50 -9.89 1.62
N ASP A 23 9.51 -9.01 0.63
CA ASP A 23 9.19 -9.37 -0.76
C ASP A 23 10.43 -9.84 -1.55
N VAL A 24 11.56 -10.05 -0.87
CA VAL A 24 12.85 -10.48 -1.45
C VAL A 24 13.29 -9.57 -2.61
N TYR A 25 12.93 -8.28 -2.53
CA TYR A 25 13.19 -7.28 -3.56
C TYR A 25 12.61 -7.64 -4.94
N VAL A 26 11.56 -8.46 -5.00
CA VAL A 26 10.87 -8.85 -6.24
C VAL A 26 9.51 -8.16 -6.32
N CYS A 27 9.20 -7.63 -7.51
CA CYS A 27 7.90 -7.05 -7.83
C CYS A 27 6.80 -8.09 -7.61
N ARG A 28 5.92 -7.81 -6.64
CA ARG A 28 4.86 -8.74 -6.23
C ARG A 28 3.82 -8.96 -7.32
N GLU A 29 3.55 -7.95 -8.14
CA GLU A 29 2.63 -8.09 -9.26
C GLU A 29 3.24 -8.92 -10.40
N SER A 30 4.47 -8.62 -10.82
CA SER A 30 5.15 -9.39 -11.87
C SER A 30 5.33 -10.87 -11.49
N ARG A 31 5.61 -11.13 -10.21
CA ARG A 31 5.75 -12.49 -9.66
C ARG A 31 4.49 -13.34 -9.81
N ARG A 32 3.29 -12.76 -9.80
CA ARG A 32 2.02 -13.49 -10.01
C ARG A 32 1.95 -14.16 -11.39
N TYR A 33 2.72 -13.65 -12.34
CA TYR A 33 2.80 -14.17 -13.71
C TYR A 33 4.13 -14.90 -13.99
N GLY A 34 4.84 -15.34 -12.94
CA GLY A 34 6.09 -16.07 -13.07
C GLY A 34 7.31 -15.21 -13.47
N LYS A 35 7.19 -13.87 -13.41
CA LYS A 35 8.29 -12.96 -13.75
C LYS A 35 9.06 -12.53 -12.50
N THR A 36 10.38 -12.51 -12.60
CA THR A 36 11.29 -12.03 -11.55
C THR A 36 11.81 -10.65 -11.91
N GLU A 37 10.95 -9.63 -11.76
CA GLU A 37 11.35 -8.23 -11.94
C GLU A 37 11.74 -7.60 -10.60
N PRO A 38 12.82 -6.79 -10.53
CA PRO A 38 13.21 -6.11 -9.31
C PRO A 38 12.13 -5.12 -8.82
N ALA A 39 11.83 -5.14 -7.53
CA ALA A 39 11.04 -4.10 -6.89
C ALA A 39 11.92 -2.91 -6.49
N THR A 40 11.54 -1.71 -6.94
CA THR A 40 12.25 -0.46 -6.67
C THR A 40 11.46 0.48 -5.76
N THR A 41 10.16 0.24 -5.61
CA THR A 41 9.27 1.07 -4.79
C THR A 41 8.35 0.22 -3.92
N VAL A 42 7.82 0.84 -2.86
CA VAL A 42 6.75 0.28 -2.02
C VAL A 42 5.53 1.17 -2.22
N HIS A 43 4.43 0.55 -2.60
CA HIS A 43 3.18 1.18 -2.94
C HIS A 43 2.16 0.99 -1.81
N HIS A 44 1.33 2.00 -1.56
CA HIS A 44 0.18 1.94 -0.66
C HIS A 44 -1.05 1.48 -1.44
N ILE A 45 -1.59 0.30 -1.10
CA ILE A 45 -2.76 -0.29 -1.78
C ILE A 45 -4.01 0.58 -1.56
N TYR A 46 -4.22 1.02 -0.33
CA TYR A 46 -5.12 2.10 0.04
C TYR A 46 -4.30 3.38 0.20
N PRO A 47 -4.54 4.43 -0.63
CA PRO A 47 -3.67 5.59 -0.71
C PRO A 47 -3.51 6.34 0.61
N LEU A 48 -2.28 6.79 0.86
CA LEU A 48 -1.91 7.54 2.06
C LEU A 48 -2.74 8.82 2.27
N GLU A 49 -3.17 9.47 1.19
CA GLU A 49 -3.96 10.69 1.22
C GLU A 49 -5.33 10.48 1.88
N PHE A 50 -5.94 9.32 1.65
CA PHE A 50 -7.26 8.98 2.17
C PHE A 50 -7.23 8.14 3.44
N TYR A 51 -6.15 7.38 3.65
CA TYR A 51 -6.00 6.44 4.76
C TYR A 51 -4.64 6.59 5.47
N PRO A 52 -4.34 7.75 6.08
CA PRO A 52 -3.08 7.98 6.77
C PRO A 52 -2.85 7.03 7.96
N GLU A 53 -3.90 6.49 8.57
CA GLU A 53 -3.84 5.50 9.66
C GLU A 53 -3.26 4.17 9.17
N LEU A 54 -3.42 3.85 7.89
CA LEU A 54 -2.91 2.63 7.25
C LEU A 54 -1.49 2.78 6.71
N ALA A 55 -0.84 3.93 6.93
CA ALA A 55 0.41 4.30 6.27
C ALA A 55 1.57 3.32 6.50
N LEU A 56 1.55 2.63 7.65
CA LEU A 56 2.60 1.69 8.07
C LEU A 56 2.09 0.25 8.20
N GLU A 57 0.85 -0.04 7.79
CA GLU A 57 0.28 -1.38 7.85
C GLU A 57 0.93 -2.30 6.81
N ASP A 58 1.47 -3.45 7.25
CA ASP A 58 2.24 -4.33 6.37
C ASP A 58 1.37 -4.89 5.22
N TRP A 59 0.07 -5.14 5.47
CA TRP A 59 -0.88 -5.61 4.47
C TRP A 59 -1.25 -4.52 3.46
N ASN A 60 -1.14 -3.24 3.83
CA ASN A 60 -1.41 -2.11 2.95
C ASN A 60 -0.20 -1.74 2.05
N LEU A 61 0.93 -2.42 2.23
CA LEU A 61 2.19 -2.08 1.57
C LEU A 61 2.69 -3.21 0.66
N ILE A 62 2.96 -2.88 -0.60
CA ILE A 62 3.39 -3.84 -1.62
C ILE A 62 4.64 -3.39 -2.38
N SER A 63 5.62 -4.28 -2.53
CA SER A 63 6.82 -4.01 -3.33
C SER A 63 6.55 -4.18 -4.83
N LEU A 64 6.81 -3.14 -5.62
CA LEU A 64 6.57 -3.11 -7.06
C LEU A 64 7.78 -2.62 -7.85
N CYS A 65 7.88 -3.05 -9.11
CA CYS A 65 8.69 -2.35 -10.11
C CYS A 65 7.98 -1.06 -10.52
N GLU A 66 8.72 -0.11 -11.10
CA GLU A 66 8.18 1.19 -11.51
C GLU A 66 7.00 1.06 -12.49
N LYS A 67 7.11 0.13 -13.46
CA LYS A 67 6.04 -0.14 -14.42
C LYS A 67 4.73 -0.51 -13.73
N GLN A 68 4.78 -1.42 -12.75
CA GLN A 68 3.59 -1.92 -12.08
C GLN A 68 3.08 -0.92 -11.05
N HIS A 69 3.97 -0.17 -10.42
CA HIS A 69 3.59 0.98 -9.59
C HIS A 69 2.78 2.00 -10.38
N ASN A 70 3.27 2.41 -11.55
CA ASN A 70 2.59 3.39 -12.40
C ASN A 70 1.30 2.84 -13.02
N ALA A 71 1.13 1.52 -13.06
CA ALA A 71 -0.09 0.89 -13.52
C ALA A 71 -1.21 0.86 -12.45
N MET A 72 -0.91 1.18 -11.18
CA MET A 72 -1.92 1.23 -10.12
C MET A 72 -2.81 2.47 -10.20
N HIS A 73 -2.32 3.54 -10.82
CA HIS A 73 -3.03 4.81 -10.95
C HIS A 73 -3.10 5.27 -12.40
N ASP A 74 -4.20 5.91 -12.76
CA ASP A 74 -4.30 6.66 -14.00
C ASP A 74 -3.27 7.80 -13.98
N ARG A 75 -2.60 8.03 -15.12
CA ARG A 75 -1.50 9.00 -15.19
C ARG A 75 -1.97 10.45 -15.23
N VAL A 76 -3.25 10.68 -15.55
CA VAL A 76 -3.84 12.00 -15.71
C VAL A 76 -4.69 12.33 -14.48
N THR A 77 -5.58 11.42 -14.09
CA THR A 77 -6.53 11.68 -12.99
C THR A 77 -5.99 11.26 -11.63
N HIS A 78 -4.91 10.46 -11.59
CA HIS A 78 -4.41 9.79 -10.39
C HIS A 78 -5.40 8.82 -9.72
N GLU A 79 -6.54 8.56 -10.35
CA GLU A 79 -7.52 7.60 -9.87
C GLU A 79 -6.96 6.19 -9.90
N ILE A 80 -7.44 5.34 -8.99
CA ILE A 80 -7.04 3.94 -8.93
C ILE A 80 -7.53 3.21 -10.18
N THR A 81 -6.62 2.53 -10.88
CA THR A 81 -6.96 1.71 -12.05
C THR A 81 -7.61 0.39 -11.62
N GLU A 82 -8.07 -0.38 -12.61
CA GLU A 82 -8.55 -1.74 -12.35
C GLU A 82 -7.50 -2.63 -11.67
N LEU A 83 -6.22 -2.48 -12.00
CA LEU A 83 -5.15 -3.23 -11.33
C LEU A 83 -5.02 -2.84 -9.85
N GLY A 84 -5.11 -1.55 -9.54
CA GLY A 84 -5.10 -1.08 -8.17
C GLY A 84 -6.31 -1.59 -7.37
N ARG A 85 -7.51 -1.57 -7.97
CA ARG A 85 -8.72 -2.14 -7.37
C ARG A 85 -8.59 -3.64 -7.10
N GLN A 86 -7.98 -4.40 -8.00
CA GLN A 86 -7.71 -5.82 -7.75
C GLN A 86 -6.81 -6.05 -6.54
N TRP A 87 -5.85 -5.17 -6.28
CA TRP A 87 -5.03 -5.23 -5.06
C TRP A 87 -5.80 -4.81 -3.82
N GLN A 88 -6.70 -3.83 -3.91
CA GLN A 88 -7.62 -3.50 -2.82
C GLN A 88 -8.49 -4.70 -2.45
N GLU A 89 -9.12 -5.36 -3.42
CA GLU A 89 -9.92 -6.57 -3.16
C GLU A 89 -9.10 -7.71 -2.53
N ARG A 90 -7.79 -7.81 -2.82
CA ARG A 90 -6.92 -8.83 -2.21
C ARG A 90 -6.70 -8.62 -0.73
N VAL A 91 -6.70 -7.37 -0.29
CA VAL A 91 -6.45 -7.00 1.10
C VAL A 91 -7.70 -6.46 1.77
N ARG A 92 -8.86 -6.61 1.11
CA ARG A 92 -10.16 -6.15 1.58
C ARG A 92 -10.56 -6.77 2.92
N PRO A 93 -10.32 -8.07 3.21
CA PRO A 93 -10.61 -8.61 4.53
C PRO A 93 -9.89 -7.87 5.66
N GLN A 94 -8.61 -7.51 5.47
CA GLN A 94 -7.83 -6.74 6.44
C GLN A 94 -8.35 -5.30 6.57
N PHE A 95 -8.78 -4.71 5.46
CA PHE A 95 -9.40 -3.38 5.46
C PHE A 95 -10.75 -3.38 6.20
N GLU A 96 -11.61 -4.38 5.97
CA GLU A 96 -12.91 -4.52 6.64
C GLU A 96 -12.73 -4.78 8.14
N GLU A 97 -11.78 -5.62 8.54
CA GLU A 97 -11.41 -5.84 9.94
C GLU A 97 -10.94 -4.54 10.60
N TRP A 98 -10.07 -3.77 9.93
CA TRP A 98 -9.65 -2.46 10.41
C TRP A 98 -10.85 -1.51 10.55
N MET A 99 -11.73 -1.42 9.56
CA MET A 99 -12.93 -0.58 9.61
C MET A 99 -13.84 -0.94 10.79
N GLU A 100 -14.07 -2.23 11.04
CA GLU A 100 -14.91 -2.70 12.14
C GLU A 100 -14.30 -2.36 13.51
N ASN A 101 -12.99 -2.57 13.67
CA ASN A 101 -12.29 -2.25 14.91
C ASN A 101 -12.32 -0.75 15.22
N ASN A 102 -12.20 0.12 14.22
CA ASN A 102 -12.29 1.56 14.43
C ASN A 102 -13.73 2.01 14.74
N LYS A 103 -14.75 1.46 14.07
CA LYS A 103 -16.16 1.74 14.39
C LYS A 103 -16.52 1.39 15.83
N ARG A 104 -16.00 0.27 16.35
CA ARG A 104 -16.20 -0.15 17.75
C ARG A 104 -15.51 0.78 18.75
N GLY A 105 -14.42 1.43 18.36
CA GLY A 105 -13.73 2.43 19.17
C GLY A 105 -14.56 3.71 19.37
N ASP A 106 -15.30 4.13 18.35
CA ASP A 106 -16.16 5.31 18.41
C ASP A 106 -17.42 5.12 19.27
N THR A 107 -17.84 3.87 19.52
CA THR A 107 -19.05 3.57 20.30
C THR A 107 -18.83 3.53 21.81
N GLN A 108 -17.58 3.63 22.30
CA GLN A 108 -17.25 3.56 23.72
C GLN A 108 -17.11 4.93 24.42
N HIS A 109 -17.50 6.02 23.77
CA HIS A 109 -17.50 7.39 24.34
C HIS A 109 -18.88 8.08 24.32
N SER A 110 -19.98 7.31 24.34
CA SER A 110 -21.34 7.84 24.56
C SER A 110 -21.89 7.45 25.93
#